data_AF-A0A661C6S2-F1
#
_entry.id   AF-A0A661C6S2-F1
#
_cell.length_a   1.000
_cell.length_b   1.000
_cell.length_c   1.000
_cell.angle_alpha   90.00
_cell.angle_beta   90.00
_cell.angle_gamma   90.00
#
_symmetry.space_group_name_H-M   'P 1'
#
loop_
_entity.id
_entity.type
_entity.pdbx_description
1 polymer ?
#
loop_
_entity_poly.entity_id
_entity_poly.type
_entity_poly.pdbx_seq_one_letter_code
_entity_poly.pdbx_strand_id
1 'polypeptide(L)'
;MMPCGWCLQTRTVTGSSISGYCPSYTIFRYSSRITVMVTDVTAANWKVSALIMKNHTSKCKLTTKTKMTSNNNEVGKNTDKENQYDGPSKSQLKRDSQHLIDVGEEILKLSHEDIRSLQLPDELDVAVTTALKIKSRSGLKRQRLYIGKLLRSMDSEAIETQLRKIQHRHDTNTAHFKRLEKWRDSLIDNNKTTLNEVISRYPETDRQHINQLIRAAHQEKQRNKPPAASRKLFKYLRELEHSKGNE
;
A
#
# COMPACT_ATOMS: atom_id res chain seq x y z
N MET A 1 -17.39 -65.70 22.21
CA MET A 1 -18.68 -66.35 21.91
C MET A 1 -19.55 -65.34 21.13
N MET A 2 -19.65 -65.55 19.82
CA MET A 2 -20.73 -65.05 18.93
C MET A 2 -22.01 -65.89 19.15
N PRO A 3 -23.22 -65.58 18.60
CA PRO A 3 -23.56 -64.89 17.33
C PRO A 3 -24.67 -63.79 17.47
N CYS A 4 -24.94 -62.85 16.55
CA CYS A 4 -25.29 -62.82 15.11
C CYS A 4 -26.64 -63.45 14.71
N GLY A 5 -27.54 -62.65 14.11
CA GLY A 5 -28.71 -63.08 13.30
C GLY A 5 -29.79 -61.99 13.22
N TRP A 6 -29.88 -61.17 12.16
CA TRP A 6 -30.52 -61.40 10.84
C TRP A 6 -32.05 -61.57 10.86
N CYS A 7 -32.79 -60.63 10.22
CA CYS A 7 -33.74 -60.90 9.12
C CYS A 7 -34.33 -59.57 8.60
N LEU A 8 -33.97 -59.06 7.41
CA LEU A 8 -34.39 -59.42 6.04
C LEU A 8 -35.74 -58.81 5.59
N GLN A 9 -35.59 -57.92 4.60
CA GLN A 9 -36.51 -57.53 3.52
C GLN A 9 -37.68 -58.49 3.21
N THR A 10 -38.88 -57.95 2.96
CA THR A 10 -39.60 -58.17 1.68
C THR A 10 -40.56 -57.02 1.34
N ARG A 11 -40.59 -56.75 0.04
CA ARG A 11 -41.24 -55.70 -0.74
C ARG A 11 -42.59 -56.20 -1.27
N THR A 12 -43.64 -55.39 -1.27
CA THR A 12 -44.67 -55.45 -2.34
C THR A 12 -45.23 -54.07 -2.64
N VAL A 13 -45.38 -53.83 -3.94
CA VAL A 13 -45.79 -52.61 -4.64
C VAL A 13 -47.23 -52.76 -5.08
N THR A 14 -48.06 -51.74 -4.86
CA THR A 14 -49.15 -51.22 -5.72
C THR A 14 -49.53 -49.85 -5.11
N GLY A 15 -49.57 -48.70 -5.76
CA GLY A 15 -49.90 -48.38 -7.15
C GLY A 15 -51.36 -47.97 -7.22
N SER A 16 -51.68 -46.68 -6.97
CA SER A 16 -52.80 -45.96 -7.61
C SER A 16 -52.88 -44.47 -7.19
N SER A 17 -52.47 -43.66 -8.16
CA SER A 17 -52.88 -42.30 -8.51
C SER A 17 -54.12 -41.71 -7.82
N ILE A 18 -53.95 -40.60 -7.10
CA ILE A 18 -54.96 -39.53 -6.99
C ILE A 18 -54.26 -38.19 -7.16
N SER A 19 -54.70 -37.47 -8.21
CA SER A 19 -54.37 -36.10 -8.56
C SER A 19 -54.86 -35.10 -7.52
N GLY A 20 -54.07 -34.08 -7.22
CA GLY A 20 -54.49 -32.96 -6.39
C GLY A 20 -53.54 -31.77 -6.49
N TYR A 21 -53.81 -30.92 -7.48
CA TYR A 21 -53.49 -29.50 -7.60
C TYR A 21 -52.82 -28.81 -6.39
N CYS A 22 -51.69 -28.13 -6.62
CA CYS A 22 -51.34 -26.89 -5.92
C CYS A 22 -50.58 -25.94 -6.88
N PRO A 23 -50.89 -24.63 -6.89
CA PRO A 23 -50.72 -23.77 -8.06
C PRO A 23 -49.39 -23.00 -8.09
N SER A 24 -48.93 -22.77 -9.31
CA SER A 24 -47.88 -21.84 -9.70
C SER A 24 -48.18 -20.40 -9.27
N TYR A 25 -47.22 -19.74 -8.60
CA TYR A 25 -47.16 -18.28 -8.54
C TYR A 25 -46.05 -17.78 -9.45
N THR A 26 -46.47 -17.11 -10.53
CA THR A 26 -45.62 -16.33 -11.42
C THR A 26 -46.15 -14.91 -11.49
N ILE A 27 -45.22 -13.95 -11.46
CA ILE A 27 -45.28 -12.59 -12.02
C ILE A 27 -46.03 -11.52 -11.21
N PHE A 28 -45.30 -10.49 -10.79
CA PHE A 28 -45.65 -9.13 -11.19
C PHE A 28 -44.42 -8.22 -11.37
N ARG A 29 -44.14 -7.91 -12.64
CA ARG A 29 -43.34 -6.77 -13.06
C ARG A 29 -44.12 -5.50 -12.72
N TYR A 30 -43.50 -4.52 -12.08
CA TYR A 30 -44.00 -3.15 -12.11
C TYR A 30 -43.03 -2.29 -12.91
N SER A 31 -43.53 -1.79 -14.03
CA SER A 31 -42.89 -0.84 -14.93
C SER A 31 -43.80 0.39 -14.98
N SER A 32 -43.37 1.50 -14.38
CA SER A 32 -43.97 2.81 -14.63
C SER A 32 -42.88 3.89 -14.68
N ARG A 33 -42.58 4.19 -15.94
CA ARG A 33 -42.01 5.41 -16.53
C ARG A 33 -42.62 6.68 -15.90
N ILE A 34 -41.79 7.55 -15.34
CA ILE A 34 -42.07 8.99 -15.18
C ILE A 34 -40.88 9.76 -15.76
N THR A 35 -41.17 10.65 -16.68
CA THR A 35 -40.25 11.54 -17.41
C THR A 35 -40.37 12.97 -16.86
N VAL A 36 -39.33 13.80 -17.09
CA VAL A 36 -39.29 15.29 -17.10
C VAL A 36 -39.01 15.92 -15.72
N MET A 37 -38.12 16.89 -15.46
CA MET A 37 -37.04 17.65 -16.15
C MET A 37 -36.35 18.50 -15.05
N VAL A 38 -35.04 18.79 -15.20
CA VAL A 38 -34.33 20.06 -14.86
C VAL A 38 -34.34 20.48 -13.37
N THR A 39 -33.21 20.53 -12.66
CA THR A 39 -32.22 21.63 -12.69
C THR A 39 -30.85 21.24 -12.08
N ASP A 40 -29.82 21.95 -12.54
CA ASP A 40 -28.41 21.95 -12.11
C ASP A 40 -28.16 22.06 -10.60
N VAL A 41 -27.22 21.24 -10.06
CA VAL A 41 -26.26 21.66 -9.01
C VAL A 41 -24.96 20.85 -9.14
N THR A 42 -23.98 21.48 -9.80
CA THR A 42 -22.53 21.45 -9.58
C THR A 42 -21.83 20.21 -9.01
N ALA A 43 -21.00 19.63 -9.86
CA ALA A 43 -19.80 18.91 -9.47
C ALA A 43 -18.78 19.83 -8.79
N ALA A 44 -18.19 19.43 -7.68
CA ALA A 44 -16.84 19.86 -7.28
C ALA A 44 -16.22 18.82 -6.35
N ASN A 45 -15.39 17.98 -6.96
CA ASN A 45 -14.53 17.01 -6.33
C ASN A 45 -13.12 17.63 -6.22
N TRP A 46 -12.51 17.48 -5.04
CA TRP A 46 -11.08 17.40 -4.68
C TRP A 46 -10.01 18.37 -5.25
N LYS A 47 -9.33 19.10 -4.34
CA LYS A 47 -7.87 19.40 -4.28
C LYS A 47 -7.59 20.10 -2.93
N VAL A 48 -6.98 19.47 -1.94
CA VAL A 48 -5.52 19.29 -1.73
C VAL A 48 -4.75 20.63 -1.63
N SER A 49 -4.38 20.92 -0.37
CA SER A 49 -3.13 21.56 0.10
C SER A 49 -2.85 23.05 -0.12
N ALA A 50 -2.94 23.82 0.97
CA ALA A 50 -1.98 24.86 1.36
C ALA A 50 -1.74 24.69 2.89
N LEU A 51 -0.60 24.16 3.31
CA LEU A 51 0.67 24.86 3.58
C LEU A 51 0.66 25.57 4.95
N ILE A 52 1.80 25.43 5.64
CA ILE A 52 2.34 26.25 6.74
C ILE A 52 2.26 25.65 8.15
N MET A 53 3.44 25.17 8.59
CA MET A 53 3.85 24.94 9.96
C MET A 53 3.36 26.01 10.93
N LYS A 54 2.74 25.59 12.04
CA LYS A 54 3.04 26.15 13.37
C LYS A 54 2.97 25.04 14.40
N ASN A 55 4.14 24.76 14.99
CA ASN A 55 4.23 24.16 16.32
C ASN A 55 3.39 24.98 17.29
N HIS A 56 2.29 24.43 17.76
CA HIS A 56 1.64 24.88 18.98
C HIS A 56 1.31 23.67 19.84
N THR A 57 2.20 23.45 20.82
CA THR A 57 1.92 22.97 22.16
C THR A 57 0.45 22.64 22.42
N SER A 58 0.06 21.39 22.18
CA SER A 58 -1.24 20.90 22.60
C SER A 58 -1.17 20.58 24.09
N LYS A 59 -1.71 21.51 24.89
CA LYS A 59 -2.07 21.34 26.30
C LYS A 59 -2.76 19.98 26.50
N CYS A 60 -2.04 19.02 27.08
CA CYS A 60 -2.66 17.88 27.75
C CYS A 60 -3.38 18.42 28.99
N LYS A 61 -4.72 18.53 28.92
CA LYS A 61 -5.54 18.70 30.11
C LYS A 61 -5.45 17.40 30.92
N LEU A 62 -4.65 17.43 31.99
CA LEU A 62 -4.80 16.49 33.09
C LEU A 62 -6.17 16.72 33.73
N THR A 63 -7.04 15.73 33.65
CA THR A 63 -8.21 15.63 34.55
C THR A 63 -7.85 14.66 35.66
N THR A 64 -7.23 15.15 36.72
CA THR A 64 -7.08 14.40 37.97
C THR A 64 -8.33 14.62 38.81
N LYS A 65 -9.21 13.62 38.87
CA LYS A 65 -10.25 13.56 39.90
C LYS A 65 -9.59 13.19 41.23
N THR A 66 -9.37 14.19 42.08
CA THR A 66 -9.02 13.99 43.48
C THR A 66 -10.28 13.52 44.23
N LYS A 67 -10.24 12.32 44.80
CA LYS A 67 -11.07 11.95 45.95
C LYS A 67 -10.14 11.83 47.14
N MET A 68 -10.28 12.76 48.07
CA MET A 68 -9.69 12.64 49.41
C MET A 68 -10.55 11.66 50.21
N THR A 69 -9.91 10.66 50.80
CA THR A 69 -10.40 9.98 51.99
C THR A 69 -9.20 9.74 52.90
N SER A 70 -9.15 10.46 54.01
CA SER A 70 -8.22 10.20 55.11
C SER A 70 -8.58 8.86 55.76
N ASN A 71 -7.58 8.01 56.02
CA ASN A 71 -7.43 7.37 57.33
C ASN A 71 -6.04 6.75 57.50
N ASN A 72 -5.56 6.85 58.73
CA ASN A 72 -4.16 6.73 59.16
C ASN A 72 -3.65 5.30 59.34
N ASN A 73 -2.32 5.18 59.23
CA ASN A 73 -1.37 4.29 59.92
C ASN A 73 -1.62 2.77 59.95
N GLU A 74 -0.70 2.01 59.35
CA GLU A 74 0.30 1.26 60.12
C GLU A 74 1.45 0.75 59.24
N VAL A 75 2.62 0.70 59.86
CA VAL A 75 3.95 0.46 59.28
C VAL A 75 4.19 -1.03 59.06
N GLY A 76 4.67 -1.38 57.86
CA GLY A 76 5.23 -2.69 57.56
C GLY A 76 6.33 -2.57 56.51
N LYS A 77 7.57 -2.33 56.97
CA LYS A 77 8.81 -2.38 56.18
C LYS A 77 8.86 -3.66 55.34
N ASN A 78 9.24 -3.56 54.06
CA ASN A 78 10.12 -4.54 53.41
C ASN A 78 10.81 -3.92 52.18
N THR A 79 12.01 -3.40 52.45
CA THR A 79 13.20 -3.30 51.60
C THR A 79 13.03 -2.80 50.16
N ASP A 80 13.25 -1.50 50.04
CA ASP A 80 13.80 -0.85 48.86
C ASP A 80 15.12 -1.52 48.43
N LYS A 81 15.05 -2.31 47.36
CA LYS A 81 16.14 -2.36 46.38
C LYS A 81 15.60 -1.67 45.14
N GLU A 82 15.74 -0.35 45.13
CA GLU A 82 15.45 0.51 43.99
C GLU A 82 16.42 0.11 42.87
N ASN A 83 15.99 -0.86 42.07
CA ASN A 83 16.68 -1.27 40.86
C ASN A 83 16.43 -0.16 39.83
N GLN A 84 17.30 0.85 39.84
CA GLN A 84 17.27 1.97 38.91
C GLN A 84 17.46 1.38 37.50
N TYR A 85 16.36 1.12 36.82
CA TYR A 85 16.34 0.51 35.50
C TYR A 85 16.80 1.56 34.48
N ASP A 86 18.10 1.60 34.20
CA ASP A 86 18.74 2.40 33.13
C ASP A 86 18.46 1.86 31.72
N GLY A 87 17.54 0.89 31.59
CA GLY A 87 17.18 0.30 30.30
C GLY A 87 16.22 1.18 29.47
N PRO A 88 16.01 0.81 28.20
CA PRO A 88 15.13 1.54 27.30
C PRO A 88 13.70 1.63 27.85
N SER A 89 13.07 2.80 27.70
CA SER A 89 11.70 3.03 28.11
C SER A 89 10.74 1.99 27.49
N LYS A 90 9.68 1.61 28.21
CA LYS A 90 8.60 0.74 27.70
C LYS A 90 8.06 1.22 26.34
N SER A 91 7.99 2.54 26.15
CA SER A 91 7.55 3.14 24.89
C SER A 91 8.57 2.91 23.75
N GLN A 92 9.87 2.89 24.05
CA GLN A 92 10.92 2.65 23.07
C GLN A 92 10.90 1.20 22.59
N LEU A 93 10.87 0.24 23.52
CA LEU A 93 10.77 -1.19 23.19
C LEU A 93 9.58 -1.52 22.27
N LYS A 94 8.45 -0.80 22.45
CA LYS A 94 7.28 -0.92 21.58
C LYS A 94 7.55 -0.39 20.16
N ARG A 95 8.25 0.75 20.03
CA ARG A 95 8.63 1.31 18.73
C ARG A 95 9.61 0.41 18.00
N ASP A 96 10.63 -0.08 18.70
CA ASP A 96 11.65 -0.97 18.12
C ASP A 96 11.02 -2.28 17.63
N SER A 97 10.11 -2.86 18.43
CA SER A 97 9.38 -4.06 18.02
C SER A 97 8.47 -3.81 16.82
N GLN A 98 7.82 -2.64 16.75
CA GLN A 98 6.99 -2.26 15.60
C GLN A 98 7.84 -2.02 14.35
N HIS A 99 9.01 -1.38 14.49
CA HIS A 99 9.95 -1.16 13.41
C HIS A 99 10.36 -2.47 12.72
N LEU A 100 10.71 -3.50 13.48
CA LEU A 100 11.06 -4.81 12.90
C LEU A 100 9.88 -5.47 12.16
N ILE A 101 8.65 -5.27 12.65
CA ILE A 101 7.44 -5.75 11.96
C ILE A 101 7.25 -5.00 10.64
N ASP A 102 7.50 -3.69 10.63
CA ASP A 102 7.39 -2.83 9.47
C ASP A 102 8.45 -3.18 8.41
N VAL A 103 9.71 -3.43 8.82
CA VAL A 103 10.79 -3.95 7.96
C VAL A 103 10.37 -5.29 7.33
N GLY A 104 9.80 -6.20 8.12
CA GLY A 104 9.24 -7.45 7.60
C GLY A 104 8.13 -7.23 6.58
N GLU A 105 7.29 -6.21 6.76
CA GLU A 105 6.26 -5.83 5.78
C GLU A 105 6.85 -5.22 4.50
N GLU A 106 7.93 -4.45 4.60
CA GLU A 106 8.63 -3.90 3.44
C GLU A 106 9.25 -5.00 2.58
N ILE A 107 9.89 -6.00 3.19
CA ILE A 107 10.42 -7.18 2.48
C ILE A 107 9.31 -7.88 1.68
N LEU A 108 8.11 -8.02 2.26
CA LEU A 108 6.96 -8.66 1.59
C LEU A 108 6.38 -7.86 0.41
N LYS A 109 6.67 -6.56 0.31
CA LYS A 109 6.22 -5.71 -0.81
C LYS A 109 7.18 -5.75 -2.00
N LEU A 110 8.40 -6.25 -1.80
CA LEU A 110 9.40 -6.35 -2.86
C LEU A 110 9.05 -7.41 -3.90
N SER A 111 9.69 -7.30 -5.07
CA SER A 111 9.62 -8.33 -6.11
C SER A 111 10.36 -9.61 -5.66
N HIS A 112 10.00 -10.77 -6.21
CA HIS A 112 10.70 -12.03 -5.90
C HIS A 112 12.20 -11.99 -6.24
N GLU A 113 12.58 -11.23 -7.26
CA GLU A 113 13.97 -11.02 -7.66
C GLU A 113 14.74 -10.20 -6.62
N ASP A 114 14.13 -9.12 -6.12
CA ASP A 114 14.71 -8.29 -5.07
C ASP A 114 14.84 -9.05 -3.74
N ILE A 115 13.86 -9.89 -3.39
CA ILE A 115 13.92 -10.75 -2.20
C ILE A 115 15.09 -11.73 -2.30
N ARG A 116 15.29 -12.35 -3.47
CA ARG A 116 16.43 -13.24 -3.71
C ARG A 116 17.77 -12.51 -3.60
N SER A 117 17.83 -11.25 -4.04
CA SER A 117 19.03 -10.40 -3.92
C SER A 117 19.39 -10.05 -2.49
N LEU A 118 18.46 -10.12 -1.52
CA LEU A 118 18.75 -9.87 -0.11
C LEU A 118 19.56 -10.99 0.55
N GLN A 119 19.62 -12.19 -0.05
CA GLN A 119 20.34 -13.36 0.51
C GLN A 119 19.93 -13.63 1.97
N LEU A 120 18.62 -13.75 2.20
CA LEU A 120 18.07 -13.98 3.53
C LEU A 120 18.51 -15.35 4.08
N PRO A 121 18.70 -15.49 5.41
CA PRO A 121 18.92 -16.78 6.04
C PRO A 121 17.73 -17.73 5.82
N ASP A 122 17.99 -19.03 5.78
CA ASP A 122 17.00 -20.06 5.44
C ASP A 122 15.70 -19.96 6.25
N GLU A 123 15.78 -19.75 7.56
CA GLU A 123 14.58 -19.63 8.41
C GLU A 123 13.70 -18.44 8.02
N LEU A 124 14.32 -17.33 7.65
CA LEU A 124 13.61 -16.10 7.26
C LEU A 124 13.04 -16.25 5.84
N ASP A 125 13.77 -16.87 4.92
CA ASP A 125 13.31 -17.13 3.55
C ASP A 125 12.06 -18.03 3.52
N VAL A 126 12.06 -19.10 4.34
CA VAL A 126 10.89 -19.97 4.50
C VAL A 126 9.70 -19.19 5.07
N ALA A 127 9.94 -18.31 6.05
CA ALA A 127 8.88 -17.49 6.64
C ALA A 127 8.29 -16.48 5.63
N VAL A 128 9.13 -15.85 4.81
CA VAL A 128 8.73 -14.92 3.75
C VAL A 128 7.97 -15.64 2.64
N THR A 129 8.49 -16.77 2.15
CA THR A 129 7.82 -17.59 1.13
C THR A 129 6.46 -18.08 1.60
N THR A 130 6.33 -18.43 2.89
CA THR A 130 5.06 -18.80 3.50
C THR A 130 4.08 -17.62 3.53
N ALA A 131 4.56 -16.42 3.89
CA ALA A 131 3.73 -15.21 3.93
C ALA A 131 3.13 -14.89 2.56
N LEU A 132 3.90 -15.04 1.48
CA LEU A 132 3.44 -14.79 0.10
C LEU A 132 2.37 -15.78 -0.37
N LYS A 133 2.32 -16.98 0.20
CA LYS A 133 1.28 -18.00 -0.10
C LYS A 133 -0.04 -17.76 0.64
N ILE A 134 0.00 -17.06 1.78
CA ILE A 134 -1.17 -16.86 2.63
C ILE A 134 -2.10 -15.79 2.03
N LYS A 135 -3.32 -16.19 1.67
CA LYS A 135 -4.38 -15.29 1.15
C LYS A 135 -5.20 -14.61 2.26
N SER A 136 -5.22 -15.20 3.46
CA SER A 136 -6.00 -14.71 4.60
C SER A 136 -5.33 -13.50 5.26
N ARG A 137 -6.11 -12.43 5.50
CA ARG A 137 -5.62 -11.23 6.20
C ARG A 137 -5.16 -11.52 7.63
N SER A 138 -5.88 -12.39 8.35
CA SER A 138 -5.54 -12.75 9.73
C SER A 138 -4.29 -13.63 9.79
N GLY A 139 -4.15 -14.55 8.83
CA GLY A 139 -2.96 -15.40 8.69
C GLY A 139 -1.73 -14.57 8.35
N LEU A 140 -1.83 -13.68 7.37
CA LEU A 140 -0.74 -12.80 6.96
C LEU A 140 -0.27 -11.91 8.11
N LYS A 141 -1.20 -11.34 8.88
CA LYS A 141 -0.86 -10.55 10.08
C LYS A 141 -0.04 -11.36 11.08
N ARG A 142 -0.43 -12.61 11.36
CA ARG A 142 0.31 -13.49 12.28
C ARG A 142 1.70 -13.83 11.73
N GLN A 143 1.79 -14.13 10.43
CA GLN A 143 3.05 -14.44 9.79
C GLN A 143 4.01 -13.25 9.81
N ARG A 144 3.52 -12.03 9.62
CA ARG A 144 4.32 -10.80 9.74
C ARG A 144 4.87 -10.60 11.15
N LEU A 145 4.06 -10.85 12.18
CA LEU A 145 4.53 -10.82 13.58
C LEU A 145 5.61 -11.87 13.83
N TYR A 146 5.47 -13.06 13.24
CA TYR A 146 6.49 -14.10 13.32
C TYR A 146 7.79 -13.69 12.63
N ILE A 147 7.71 -13.09 11.44
CA ILE A 147 8.87 -12.50 10.74
C ILE A 147 9.55 -11.43 11.62
N GLY A 148 8.78 -10.52 12.24
CA GLY A 148 9.33 -9.53 13.18
C GLY A 148 10.01 -10.15 14.40
N LYS A 149 9.50 -11.30 14.90
CA LYS A 149 10.17 -12.07 15.95
C LYS A 149 11.50 -12.67 15.47
N LEU A 150 11.55 -13.23 14.26
CA LEU A 150 12.78 -13.77 13.67
C LEU A 150 13.84 -12.69 13.44
N LEU A 151 13.43 -11.52 12.93
CA LEU A 151 14.32 -10.37 12.75
C LEU A 151 14.92 -9.88 14.07
N ARG A 152 14.24 -10.08 15.21
CA ARG A 152 14.79 -9.75 16.52
C ARG A 152 15.83 -10.75 17.02
N SER A 153 15.70 -12.03 16.64
CA SER A 153 16.68 -13.06 16.99
C SER A 153 17.93 -13.03 16.12
N MET A 154 17.83 -12.42 14.94
CA MET A 154 18.91 -12.25 13.98
C MET A 154 19.47 -10.83 14.05
N ASP A 155 20.67 -10.60 13.52
CA ASP A 155 21.19 -9.24 13.33
C ASP A 155 20.44 -8.56 12.17
N SER A 156 19.50 -7.68 12.50
CA SER A 156 18.63 -7.03 11.51
C SER A 156 19.30 -5.88 10.74
N GLU A 157 20.42 -5.34 11.25
CA GLU A 157 21.02 -4.12 10.69
C GLU A 157 21.57 -4.33 9.27
N ALA A 158 22.15 -5.51 9.01
CA ALA A 158 22.64 -5.89 7.70
C ALA A 158 21.49 -5.97 6.66
N ILE A 159 20.39 -6.62 7.04
CA ILE A 159 19.20 -6.79 6.20
C ILE A 159 18.56 -5.42 5.91
N GLU A 160 18.40 -4.58 6.93
CA GLU A 160 17.85 -3.23 6.79
C GLU A 160 18.72 -2.35 5.87
N THR A 161 20.04 -2.51 5.94
CA THR A 161 20.96 -1.78 5.06
C THR A 161 20.82 -2.22 3.61
N GLN A 162 20.69 -3.52 3.35
CA GLN A 162 20.43 -4.02 2.00
C GLN A 162 19.05 -3.60 1.47
N LEU A 163 18.03 -3.66 2.32
CA LEU A 163 16.67 -3.22 2.02
C LEU A 163 16.66 -1.74 1.60
N ARG A 164 17.32 -0.88 2.38
CA ARG A 164 17.46 0.55 2.06
C ARG A 164 18.14 0.79 0.70
N LYS A 165 19.13 -0.01 0.32
CA LYS A 165 19.78 0.11 -1.01
C LYS A 165 18.79 -0.17 -2.15
N ILE A 166 17.99 -1.23 -2.00
CA ILE A 166 16.97 -1.60 -3.01
C ILE A 166 15.90 -0.49 -3.10
N GLN A 167 15.43 -0.01 -1.96
CA GLN A 167 14.40 1.02 -1.89
C GLN A 167 14.91 2.36 -2.45
N HIS A 168 16.14 2.73 -2.13
CA HIS A 168 16.78 3.91 -2.69
C HIS A 168 16.84 3.85 -4.23
N ARG A 169 17.18 2.69 -4.81
CA ARG A 169 17.18 2.49 -6.27
C ARG A 169 15.77 2.66 -6.87
N HIS A 170 14.73 2.18 -6.20
CA HIS A 170 13.34 2.37 -6.65
C HIS A 170 12.90 3.85 -6.55
N ASP A 171 13.30 4.52 -5.48
CA ASP A 171 12.99 5.94 -5.25
C ASP A 171 13.71 6.84 -6.25
N THR A 172 14.99 6.56 -6.54
CA THR A 172 15.74 7.30 -7.56
C THR A 172 15.05 7.14 -8.91
N ASN A 173 14.75 5.90 -9.33
CA ASN A 173 14.05 5.63 -10.59
C ASN A 173 12.70 6.36 -10.66
N THR A 174 11.93 6.33 -9.58
CA THR A 174 10.65 7.04 -9.50
C THR A 174 10.83 8.57 -9.61
N ALA A 175 11.85 9.11 -8.95
CA ALA A 175 12.18 10.53 -9.03
C ALA A 175 12.63 10.94 -10.44
N HIS A 176 13.40 10.09 -11.13
CA HIS A 176 13.77 10.27 -12.53
C HIS A 176 12.53 10.37 -13.42
N PHE A 177 11.62 9.40 -13.32
CA PHE A 177 10.36 9.43 -14.09
C PHE A 177 9.53 10.69 -13.82
N LYS A 178 9.33 11.06 -12.55
CA LYS A 178 8.58 12.27 -12.19
C LYS A 178 9.24 13.55 -12.74
N ARG A 179 10.58 13.61 -12.77
CA ARG A 179 11.31 14.72 -13.37
C ARG A 179 11.04 14.81 -14.86
N LEU A 180 11.09 13.69 -15.59
CA LEU A 180 10.80 13.65 -17.02
C LEU A 180 9.34 14.06 -17.32
N GLU A 181 8.38 13.62 -16.50
CA GLU A 181 6.98 14.05 -16.60
C GLU A 181 6.84 15.56 -16.43
N LYS A 182 7.50 16.13 -15.41
CA LYS A 182 7.50 17.58 -15.18
C LYS A 182 8.07 18.36 -16.35
N TRP A 183 9.17 17.89 -16.95
CA TRP A 183 9.74 18.52 -18.14
C TRP A 183 8.80 18.41 -19.33
N ARG A 184 8.22 17.23 -19.61
CA ARG A 184 7.24 17.04 -20.68
C ARG A 184 6.10 18.04 -20.55
N ASP A 185 5.48 18.13 -19.38
CA ASP A 185 4.32 19.00 -19.15
C ASP A 185 4.71 20.49 -19.30
N SER A 186 5.86 20.88 -18.74
CA SER A 186 6.38 22.24 -18.87
C SER A 186 6.70 22.63 -20.33
N LEU A 187 7.23 21.69 -21.12
CA LEU A 187 7.53 21.91 -22.53
C LEU A 187 6.27 22.04 -23.38
N ILE A 188 5.22 21.26 -23.09
CA ILE A 188 3.91 21.36 -23.77
C ILE A 188 3.24 22.71 -23.48
N ASP A 189 3.46 23.27 -22.29
CA ASP A 189 2.99 24.60 -21.90
C ASP A 189 3.88 25.74 -22.47
N ASN A 190 4.79 25.45 -23.41
CA ASN A 190 5.67 26.39 -24.11
C ASN A 190 6.69 27.13 -23.20
N ASN A 191 7.10 26.54 -22.09
CA ASN A 191 8.11 27.15 -21.21
C ASN A 191 9.51 27.08 -21.83
N LYS A 192 9.98 28.20 -22.40
CA LYS A 192 11.32 28.33 -23.01
C LYS A 192 12.45 28.06 -22.02
N THR A 193 12.25 28.38 -20.73
CA THR A 193 13.24 28.13 -19.67
C THR A 193 13.54 26.64 -19.52
N THR A 194 12.52 25.79 -19.53
CA THR A 194 12.69 24.33 -19.42
C THR A 194 13.37 23.76 -20.67
N LEU A 195 13.07 24.29 -21.85
CA LEU A 195 13.75 23.89 -23.08
C LEU A 195 15.26 24.17 -23.00
N ASN A 196 15.64 25.36 -22.52
CA ASN A 196 17.05 25.70 -22.32
C ASN A 196 17.71 24.81 -21.25
N GLU A 197 17.01 24.50 -20.16
CA GLU A 197 17.51 23.56 -19.13
C GLU A 197 17.81 22.17 -19.72
N VAL A 198 16.91 21.64 -20.53
CA VAL A 198 17.08 20.33 -21.21
C VAL A 198 18.28 20.37 -22.15
N ILE A 199 18.42 21.42 -22.96
CA ILE A 199 19.53 21.57 -23.91
C ILE A 199 20.87 21.72 -23.16
N SER A 200 20.92 22.54 -22.11
CA SER A 200 22.13 22.69 -21.29
C SER A 200 22.56 21.39 -20.62
N ARG A 201 21.59 20.54 -20.26
CA ARG A 201 21.88 19.24 -19.64
C ARG A 201 22.32 18.18 -20.65
N TYR A 202 21.86 18.29 -21.90
CA TYR A 202 22.09 17.35 -22.99
C TYR A 202 22.48 18.10 -24.28
N PRO A 203 23.75 18.54 -24.42
CA PRO A 203 24.20 19.37 -25.54
C PRO A 203 24.14 18.66 -26.90
N GLU A 204 24.30 17.33 -26.93
CA GLU A 204 24.27 16.48 -28.13
C GLU A 204 22.86 16.30 -28.74
N THR A 205 21.84 16.93 -28.15
CA THR A 205 20.43 16.71 -28.52
C THR A 205 20.00 17.56 -29.72
N ASP A 206 19.22 16.98 -30.63
CA ASP A 206 18.59 17.73 -31.72
C ASP A 206 17.47 18.66 -31.19
N ARG A 207 17.81 19.94 -31.11
CA ARG A 207 16.90 21.04 -30.73
C ARG A 207 15.69 21.14 -31.64
N GLN A 208 15.86 20.84 -32.93
CA GLN A 208 14.79 20.95 -33.92
C GLN A 208 13.77 19.83 -33.71
N HIS A 209 14.24 18.60 -33.44
CA HIS A 209 13.37 17.47 -33.15
C HIS A 209 12.48 17.72 -31.92
N ILE A 210 13.06 18.22 -30.81
CA ILE A 210 12.27 18.56 -29.61
C ILE A 210 11.19 19.59 -29.95
N ASN A 211 11.53 20.65 -30.68
CA ASN A 211 10.57 21.68 -31.06
C ASN A 211 9.45 21.15 -31.96
N GLN A 212 9.74 20.21 -32.87
CA GLN A 212 8.72 19.55 -33.68
C GLN A 212 7.72 18.76 -32.81
N LEU A 213 8.23 18.00 -31.84
CA LEU A 213 7.40 17.22 -30.91
C LEU A 213 6.55 18.13 -30.01
N ILE A 214 7.11 19.24 -29.51
CA ILE A 214 6.37 20.22 -28.71
C ILE A 214 5.21 20.83 -29.52
N ARG A 215 5.46 21.27 -30.76
CA ARG A 215 4.42 21.85 -31.62
C ARG A 215 3.31 20.84 -31.90
N ALA A 216 3.66 19.59 -32.20
CA ALA A 216 2.70 18.52 -32.42
C ALA A 216 1.85 18.25 -31.16
N ALA A 217 2.49 18.13 -29.99
CA ALA A 217 1.79 17.91 -28.72
C ALA A 217 0.86 19.07 -28.35
N HIS A 218 1.27 20.31 -28.61
CA HIS A 218 0.44 21.49 -28.42
C HIS A 218 -0.77 21.48 -29.35
N GLN A 219 -0.59 21.12 -30.63
CA GLN A 219 -1.69 21.01 -31.60
C GLN A 219 -2.67 19.89 -31.25
N GLU A 220 -2.19 18.76 -30.72
CA GLU A 220 -3.04 17.68 -30.21
C GLU A 220 -3.86 18.12 -28.99
N LYS A 221 -3.24 18.83 -28.04
CA LYS A 221 -3.90 19.40 -26.84
C LYS A 221 -5.00 20.38 -27.23
N GLN A 222 -4.72 21.29 -28.17
CA GLN A 222 -5.71 22.25 -28.67
C GLN A 222 -6.90 21.57 -29.38
N ARG A 223 -6.64 20.46 -30.08
CA ARG A 223 -7.65 19.72 -30.83
C ARG A 223 -8.35 18.63 -30.00
N ASN A 224 -8.07 18.54 -28.70
CA ASN A 224 -8.57 17.48 -27.80
C ASN A 224 -8.36 16.06 -28.34
N LYS A 225 -7.27 15.85 -29.08
CA LYS A 225 -6.90 14.54 -29.64
C LYS A 225 -6.18 13.70 -28.58
N PRO A 226 -6.14 12.36 -28.73
CA PRO A 226 -5.33 11.52 -27.87
C PRO A 226 -3.85 11.98 -27.89
N PRO A 227 -3.17 12.02 -26.73
CA PRO A 227 -1.86 12.66 -26.58
C PRO A 227 -0.71 11.76 -27.08
N ALA A 228 -0.67 11.49 -28.38
CA ALA A 228 0.33 10.63 -28.99
C ALA A 228 1.71 11.31 -29.06
N ALA A 229 1.78 12.58 -29.45
CA ALA A 229 3.02 13.34 -29.52
C ALA A 229 3.63 13.59 -28.12
N SER A 230 2.79 13.80 -27.10
CA SER A 230 3.25 13.90 -25.71
C SER A 230 3.95 12.62 -25.22
N ARG A 231 3.42 11.44 -25.58
CA ARG A 231 4.06 10.14 -25.30
C ARG A 231 5.39 9.99 -26.04
N LYS A 232 5.45 10.43 -27.31
CA LYS A 232 6.70 10.43 -28.10
C LYS A 232 7.76 11.35 -27.48
N LEU A 233 7.36 12.55 -27.03
CA LEU A 233 8.26 13.47 -26.33
C LEU A 233 8.84 12.85 -25.06
N PHE A 234 7.99 12.22 -24.24
CA PHE A 234 8.47 11.52 -23.04
C PHE A 234 9.44 10.39 -23.37
N LYS A 235 9.15 9.58 -24.40
CA LYS A 235 10.04 8.52 -24.86
C LYS A 235 11.40 9.08 -25.29
N TYR A 236 11.41 10.16 -26.06
CA TYR A 236 12.64 10.82 -26.49
C TYR A 236 13.45 11.37 -25.31
N LEU A 237 12.81 12.07 -24.37
CA LEU A 237 13.49 12.56 -23.16
C LEU A 237 14.07 11.44 -22.31
N ARG A 238 13.37 10.29 -22.24
CA ARG A 238 13.87 9.08 -21.59
C ARG A 238 15.11 8.53 -22.29
N GLU A 239 15.10 8.45 -23.62
CA GLU A 239 16.25 8.00 -24.42
C GLU A 239 17.49 8.87 -24.15
N LEU A 240 17.33 10.20 -24.11
CA LEU A 240 18.44 11.13 -23.76
C LEU A 240 19.01 10.89 -22.36
N GLU A 241 18.14 10.63 -21.38
CA GLU A 241 18.59 10.33 -20.01
C GLU A 241 19.34 8.99 -19.93
N HIS A 242 18.91 7.99 -20.70
CA HIS A 242 19.59 6.69 -20.75
C HIS A 242 20.95 6.79 -21.46
N SER A 243 21.04 7.57 -22.57
CA SER A 243 22.31 7.79 -23.26
C SER A 243 23.37 8.43 -22.35
N LYS A 244 22.97 9.41 -21.52
CA LYS A 244 23.87 10.07 -20.57
C LYS A 244 24.33 9.16 -19.41
N GLY A 245 23.50 8.20 -18.99
CA GLY A 245 23.84 7.30 -17.89
C GLY A 245 24.86 6.22 -18.25
N ASN A 246 25.16 6.04 -19.54
CA ASN A 246 26.10 5.05 -20.06
C ASN A 246 27.50 5.62 -20.36
N GLU A 247 27.69 6.93 -20.16
CA GLU A 247 28.98 7.64 -20.23
C GLU A 247 29.58 7.82 -18.83
#